data_AF-A0A924UTZ8-F1
#
_entry.id   AF-A0A924UTZ8-F1
#
_cell.length_a   1.000
_cell.length_b   1.000
_cell.length_c   1.000
_cell.angle_alpha   90.00
_cell.angle_beta   90.00
_cell.angle_gamma   90.00
#
_symmetry.space_group_name_H-M   'P 1'
#
loop_
_entity.id
_entity.type
_entity.pdbx_description
1 polymer ?
#
loop_
_entity_poly.entity_id
_entity_poly.type
_entity_poly.pdbx_seq_one_letter_code
_entity_poly.pdbx_strand_id
1 'polypeptide(L)' 'MSATYFGDILGLGTPELIIILVIILLLFGGKKLPELSRSIGTSIKELRKGVNDGKEKPSQTPPSDRRG' A
#
# COMPACT_ATOMS: atom_id res chain seq x y z
N MET A 1 -25.56 -24.90 14.88
CA MET A 1 -24.82 -23.83 15.60
C MET A 1 -23.52 -24.44 16.12
N SER A 2 -22.62 -24.78 15.20
CA SER A 2 -21.43 -25.61 15.48
C SER A 2 -20.44 -25.67 14.30
N ALA A 3 -20.87 -25.37 13.06
CA ALA A 3 -19.97 -25.30 11.90
C ALA A 3 -19.08 -24.03 11.86
N THR A 4 -19.40 -23.01 12.67
CA THR A 4 -18.64 -21.75 12.73
C THR A 4 -17.44 -21.80 13.68
N TYR A 5 -17.31 -22.82 14.53
CA TYR A 5 -16.23 -22.93 15.53
C TYR A 5 -15.08 -23.87 15.09
N PHE A 6 -15.23 -24.55 13.96
CA PHE A 6 -14.22 -25.48 13.44
C PHE A 6 -13.13 -24.77 12.61
N GLY A 7 -13.37 -23.51 12.20
CA GLY A 7 -12.41 -22.69 11.45
C GLY A 7 -11.35 -21.99 12.31
N ASP A 8 -11.59 -21.87 13.62
CA ASP A 8 -10.81 -21.00 14.54
C ASP A 8 -9.49 -21.64 15.00
N ILE A 9 -9.26 -22.92 14.70
CA ILE A 9 -8.17 -23.73 15.30
C ILE A 9 -6.89 -23.69 14.43
N LEU A 10 -6.96 -23.22 13.18
CA LEU A 10 -5.82 -23.16 12.25
C LEU A 10 -5.60 -21.76 11.68
N GLY A 11 -5.31 -20.80 12.57
CA GLY A 11 -4.56 -19.59 12.23
C GLY A 11 -5.37 -18.45 11.64
N LEU A 12 -5.64 -17.44 12.48
CA LEU A 12 -6.07 -16.09 12.10
C LEU A 12 -6.99 -16.06 10.87
N GLY A 13 -8.20 -16.57 11.05
CA GLY A 13 -9.20 -16.54 10.01
C GLY A 13 -9.47 -15.11 9.55
N THR A 14 -9.86 -14.96 8.28
CA THR A 14 -10.43 -13.72 7.74
C THR A 14 -11.50 -13.09 8.67
N PRO A 15 -12.34 -13.86 9.40
CA PRO A 15 -13.31 -13.30 10.35
C PRO A 15 -12.70 -12.47 11.49
N GLU A 16 -11.64 -12.94 12.16
CA GLU A 16 -11.00 -12.22 13.27
C GLU A 16 -10.36 -10.91 12.79
N LEU A 17 -9.72 -10.92 11.62
CA LEU A 17 -9.19 -9.70 11.01
C LEU A 17 -10.29 -8.69 10.69
N ILE A 18 -11.46 -9.16 10.22
CA ILE A 18 -12.62 -8.30 9.98
C ILE A 18 -13.12 -7.69 11.30
N ILE A 19 -13.20 -8.46 12.38
CA ILE A 19 -13.63 -7.96 13.69
C ILE A 19 -12.66 -6.88 14.20
N ILE A 20 -11.35 -7.13 14.15
CA ILE A 20 -10.33 -6.15 14.54
C ILE A 20 -10.45 -4.88 13.68
N LEU A 21 -10.59 -5.04 12.37
CA LEU A 21 -10.79 -3.93 11.44
C LEU A 21 -12.03 -3.11 11.82
N VAL A 22 -13.16 -3.76 12.11
CA VAL A 22 -14.39 -3.08 12.53
C VAL A 22 -14.17 -2.30 13.83
N ILE A 23 -13.49 -2.85 14.83
CA ILE A 23 -13.18 -2.15 16.08
C ILE A 23 -12.34 -0.90 15.80
N ILE A 24 -11.29 -1.02 14.98
CA ILE A 24 -10.45 0.13 14.59
C ILE A 24 -11.28 1.18 13.84
N LEU A 25 -12.18 0.76 12.94
CA LEU A 25 -13.07 1.67 12.23
C LEU A 25 -14.09 2.35 13.15
N LEU A 26 -14.50 1.73 14.25
CA LEU A 26 -15.37 2.36 15.25
C LEU A 26 -14.60 3.38 16.10
N LEU A 27 -13.36 3.07 16.49
CA LEU A 27 -12.52 3.95 17.30
C LEU A 27 -12.02 5.17 16.52
N PHE A 28 -11.51 4.95 15.31
CA PHE A 28 -10.92 5.99 14.47
C PHE A 28 -11.89 6.58 13.43
N GLY A 29 -13.00 5.89 13.17
CA GLY A 29 -13.95 6.25 12.13
C GLY A 29 -13.59 5.71 10.75
N GLY A 30 -14.60 5.37 9.95
CA GLY A 30 -14.48 4.89 8.57
C GLY A 30 -13.63 5.75 7.62
N LYS A 31 -13.47 7.04 7.95
CA LYS A 31 -12.77 8.02 7.11
C LYS A 31 -11.28 8.15 7.42
N LYS A 32 -10.84 7.83 8.64
CA LYS A 32 -9.44 8.07 9.05
C LYS A 32 -8.47 6.99 8.59
N LEU A 33 -8.92 5.74 8.46
CA LEU A 33 -8.08 4.66 7.89
C LEU A 33 -7.71 4.94 6.42
N PRO A 34 -8.68 5.29 5.53
CA PRO A 34 -8.37 5.64 4.13
C PRO A 34 -7.58 6.95 3.99
N GLU A 35 -7.80 7.92 4.88
CA GLU A 35 -7.07 9.19 4.89
C GLU A 35 -5.59 8.98 5.26
N LEU A 36 -5.32 8.18 6.29
CA LEU A 36 -3.96 7.80 6.69
C LEU A 36 -3.27 6.94 5.64
N SER A 37 -3.98 6.00 5.00
CA SER A 37 -3.38 5.19 3.94
C SER A 37 -3.05 6.01 2.69
N ARG A 38 -3.87 7.03 2.36
CA ARG A 38 -3.59 7.95 1.26
C ARG A 38 -2.36 8.82 1.53
N SER A 39 -2.20 9.35 2.74
CA SER A 39 -1.04 10.17 3.09
C SER A 39 0.25 9.34 3.05
N ILE A 40 0.26 8.17 3.70
CA ILE A 40 1.38 7.23 3.69
C ILE A 40 1.68 6.76 2.26
N GLY A 41 0.66 6.42 1.48
CA GLY A 41 0.82 5.97 0.10
C GLY A 41 1.43 7.04 -0.81
N THR A 42 1.08 8.31 -0.58
CA THR A 42 1.65 9.44 -1.32
C THR A 42 3.12 9.64 -0.96
N SER A 43 3.45 9.61 0.34
CA SER A 43 4.85 9.67 0.80
C SER A 43 5.69 8.52 0.24
N ILE A 44 5.19 7.28 0.28
CA ILE A 44 5.90 6.11 -0.29
C ILE A 44 6.08 6.26 -1.80
N LYS A 45 5.09 6.80 -2.51
CA LYS A 45 5.16 7.04 -3.96
C LYS A 45 6.26 8.05 -4.31
N GLU A 46 6.35 9.15 -3.58
CA GLU A 46 7.39 10.17 -3.76
C GLU A 46 8.78 9.64 -3.40
N LEU A 47 8.88 8.89 -2.29
CA LEU A 47 10.12 8.21 -1.89
C LEU A 47 10.59 7.24 -2.97
N ARG A 48 9.70 6.39 -3.50
CA ARG A 48 10.02 5.47 -4.60
C ARG A 48 10.44 6.20 -5.87
N LYS A 49 9.79 7.32 -6.21
CA LYS A 49 10.15 8.14 -7.37
C LYS A 49 11.54 8.75 -7.21
N GLY A 50 11.85 9.35 -6.07
CA GLY A 50 13.18 9.91 -5.80
C GLY A 50 14.28 8.86 -5.79
N VAL A 51 14.01 7.67 -5.25
CA VAL A 51 14.95 6.53 -5.30
C VAL A 51 15.14 6.02 -6.72
N ASN A 52 14.10 5.99 -7.57
CA ASN A 52 14.23 5.53 -8.95
C ASN A 52 14.90 6.56 -9.86
N ASP A 53 14.57 7.85 -9.73
CA ASP A 53 15.24 8.93 -10.47
C ASP A 53 16.73 9.05 -10.06
N GLY A 54 17.09 8.70 -8.82
CA GLY A 54 18.49 8.59 -8.37
C GLY A 54 19.22 7.35 -8.89
N LYS A 55 18.49 6.32 -9.37
CA LYS A 55 19.07 5.09 -9.94
C LYS A 55 19.06 5.07 -11.47
N GLU A 56 18.18 5.84 -12.11
CA GLU A 56 18.06 5.93 -13.57
C GLU A 56 18.10 7.39 -14.03
N LYS A 57 19.29 7.87 -14.40
CA LYS A 57 19.58 8.73 -15.58
C LYS A 57 21.07 9.10 -15.59
N PRO A 58 21.84 8.50 -16.51
CA PRO A 58 22.33 9.30 -17.63
C PRO A 58 21.81 8.71 -18.94
N SER A 59 20.59 9.07 -19.34
CA SER A 59 20.09 8.79 -20.69
C SER A 59 19.27 9.96 -21.23
N GLN A 60 19.93 11.12 -21.30
CA GLN A 60 19.54 12.15 -22.26
C GLN A 60 20.75 12.50 -23.11
N THR A 61 21.01 11.66 -24.11
CA THR A 61 21.62 12.11 -25.36
C THR A 61 20.85 11.49 -26.53
N PRO A 62 19.86 12.20 -27.07
CA PRO A 62 19.59 12.15 -28.50
C PRO A 62 19.84 13.55 -29.11
N PRO A 63 20.16 13.72 -30.40
CA PRO A 63 20.56 12.78 -31.44
C PRO A 63 21.88 13.20 -32.12
N SER A 64 22.76 12.25 -32.48
CA SER A 64 23.84 12.53 -33.42
C SER A 64 23.29 12.55 -34.86
N ASP A 65 22.53 13.61 -35.20
CA ASP A 65 22.42 14.08 -36.58
C ASP A 65 23.72 14.84 -36.90
N ARG A 66 24.69 14.11 -37.48
CA ARG A 66 25.78 14.72 -38.25
C ARG A 66 25.67 14.18 -39.67
N ARG A 67 24.80 14.82 -40.46
CA ARG A 67 25.09 15.10 -41.86
C ARG A 67 26.45 15.80 -41.97
N GLY A 68 27.29 15.32 -42.88
CA GLY A 68 28.61 15.86 -43.20
C GLY A 68 29.46 14.80 -43.88
#